data_AF-A0A7C7ACC0-F1
#
_entry.id   AF-A0A7C7ACC0-F1
#
_cell.length_a   1.000
_cell.length_b   1.000
_cell.length_c   1.000
_cell.angle_alpha   90.00
_cell.angle_beta   90.00
_cell.angle_gamma   90.00
#
_symmetry.space_group_name_H-M   'P 1'
#
loop_
_entity.id
_entity.type
_entity.pdbx_description
1 polymer ?
#
loop_
_entity_poly.entity_id
_entity_poly.type
_entity_poly.pdbx_seq_one_letter_code
_entity_poly.pdbx_strand_id
1 'polypeptide(L)'
;MIWWNMIDGWPQFSDAVVSYDFGKKLAYHYIKRSQRPICLMMSEPESWHIKLMAGNDTLCSKQGTYRVWDGDTDEILSEGSFTAEANATTEVERIRISHGDQRLILIEWTVDGIRSENHYILGTPPFSFERYKNWLKKIADLDGSFDAEQVGK
;
A
#
# COMPACT_ATOMS: atom_id res chain seq x y z
N MET A 1 5.08 5.20 -15.79
CA MET A 1 3.61 5.13 -15.68
C MET A 1 3.08 6.56 -15.61
N ILE A 2 1.95 6.86 -16.24
CA ILE A 2 1.28 8.17 -16.13
C ILE A 2 -0.16 7.90 -15.68
N TRP A 3 -0.65 8.62 -14.67
CA TRP A 3 -2.02 8.49 -14.19
C TRP A 3 -2.99 9.26 -15.10
N TRP A 4 -4.05 8.59 -15.56
CA TRP A 4 -5.12 9.17 -16.36
C TRP A 4 -6.43 9.10 -15.55
N ASN A 5 -6.96 10.17 -14.97
CA ASN A 5 -6.51 11.58 -14.99
C ASN A 5 -6.08 12.09 -13.61
N MET A 6 -5.26 13.14 -13.57
CA MET A 6 -4.82 13.75 -12.31
C MET A 6 -5.93 14.60 -11.65
N ILE A 7 -6.57 15.49 -12.41
CA ILE A 7 -7.59 16.42 -11.92
C ILE A 7 -8.71 16.60 -12.94
N ASP A 8 -9.94 16.82 -12.47
CA ASP A 8 -11.08 17.19 -13.31
C ASP A 8 -11.04 18.65 -13.76
N GLY A 9 -11.31 18.90 -15.05
CA GLY A 9 -11.38 20.26 -15.61
C GLY A 9 -12.70 21.01 -15.37
N TRP A 10 -13.73 20.30 -14.88
CA TRP A 10 -15.06 20.82 -14.56
C TRP A 10 -15.80 19.81 -13.66
N PRO A 11 -16.91 20.17 -12.98
CA PRO A 11 -17.65 19.24 -12.12
C PRO A 11 -18.19 18.03 -12.89
N GLN A 12 -17.71 16.83 -12.59
CA GLN A 12 -18.15 15.58 -13.23
C GLN A 12 -17.84 14.35 -12.37
N PHE A 13 -18.43 13.20 -12.73
CA PHE A 13 -17.97 11.89 -12.28
C PHE A 13 -16.92 11.37 -13.27
N SER A 14 -15.74 11.01 -12.76
CA SER A 14 -14.60 10.59 -13.58
C SER A 14 -13.59 9.78 -12.78
N ASP A 15 -12.63 9.21 -13.51
CA ASP A 15 -11.44 8.54 -12.97
C ASP A 15 -10.35 9.51 -12.49
N ALA A 16 -10.62 10.82 -12.43
CA ALA A 16 -9.63 11.78 -11.95
C ALA A 16 -9.29 11.52 -10.48
N VAL A 17 -8.02 11.59 -10.12
CA VAL A 17 -7.55 11.36 -8.74
C VAL A 17 -7.96 12.50 -7.79
N VAL A 18 -8.10 13.71 -8.34
CA VAL A 18 -8.56 14.93 -7.67
C VAL A 18 -9.77 15.50 -8.41
N SER A 19 -10.83 15.88 -7.70
CA SER A 19 -12.01 16.51 -8.30
C SER A 19 -11.76 17.98 -8.68
N TYR A 20 -12.70 18.58 -9.42
CA TYR A 20 -12.60 19.95 -9.93
C TYR A 20 -12.47 21.00 -8.81
N ASP A 21 -13.13 20.76 -7.69
CA ASP A 21 -13.08 21.57 -6.46
C ASP A 21 -11.88 21.22 -5.56
N PHE A 22 -10.88 20.51 -6.10
CA PHE A 22 -9.66 20.06 -5.42
C PHE A 22 -9.89 19.03 -4.30
N GLY A 23 -11.06 18.41 -4.24
CA GLY A 23 -11.32 17.26 -3.38
C GLY A 23 -10.43 16.06 -3.75
N LYS A 24 -9.72 15.52 -2.76
CA LYS A 24 -8.86 14.34 -2.95
C LYS A 24 -9.71 13.08 -2.84
N LYS A 25 -9.76 12.28 -3.91
CA LYS A 25 -10.44 10.98 -3.87
C LYS A 25 -9.55 9.94 -3.17
N LEU A 26 -10.11 8.80 -2.76
CA LEU A 26 -9.35 7.73 -2.10
C LEU A 26 -8.07 7.34 -2.87
N ALA A 27 -8.16 7.26 -4.20
CA ALA A 27 -7.02 6.97 -5.07
C ALA A 27 -5.83 7.93 -4.87
N TYR A 28 -6.07 9.20 -4.52
CA TYR A 28 -4.99 10.18 -4.26
C TYR A 28 -4.07 9.69 -3.14
N HIS A 29 -4.67 9.22 -2.04
CA HIS A 29 -3.93 8.80 -0.86
C HIS A 29 -3.12 7.54 -1.15
N TYR A 30 -3.70 6.58 -1.88
CA TYR A 30 -3.02 5.33 -2.25
C TYR A 30 -1.88 5.57 -3.24
N ILE A 31 -2.10 6.39 -4.27
CA ILE A 31 -1.06 6.73 -5.25
C ILE A 31 0.09 7.46 -4.57
N LYS A 32 -0.20 8.46 -3.72
CA LYS A 32 0.82 9.19 -2.97
C LYS A 32 1.66 8.25 -2.10
N ARG A 33 1.03 7.26 -1.47
CA ARG A 33 1.71 6.24 -0.65
C ARG A 33 2.59 5.31 -1.50
N SER A 34 2.09 4.87 -2.64
CA SER A 34 2.84 4.01 -3.58
C SER A 34 3.96 4.73 -4.34
N GLN A 35 4.01 6.06 -4.31
CA GLN A 35 5.04 6.89 -4.97
C GLN A 35 6.07 7.47 -3.98
N ARG A 36 6.20 6.88 -2.79
CA ARG A 36 7.30 7.23 -1.88
C ARG A 36 8.65 6.90 -2.54
N PRO A 37 9.71 7.73 -2.35
CA PRO A 37 11.02 7.47 -2.97
C PRO A 37 11.61 6.09 -2.63
N ILE A 38 11.28 5.57 -1.45
CA ILE A 38 11.50 4.18 -1.06
C ILE A 38 10.14 3.63 -0.66
N CYS A 39 9.72 2.55 -1.30
CA CYS A 39 8.39 1.99 -1.15
C CYS A 39 8.46 0.48 -1.00
N LEU A 40 7.95 -0.04 0.12
CA LEU A 40 7.70 -1.47 0.26
C LEU A 40 6.30 -1.80 -0.27
N MET A 41 6.23 -2.85 -1.09
CA MET A 41 5.01 -3.31 -1.77
C MET A 41 5.01 -4.83 -1.90
N MET A 42 3.82 -5.44 -1.98
CA MET A 42 3.69 -6.88 -2.21
C MET A 42 3.53 -7.18 -3.70
N SER A 43 4.14 -8.27 -4.15
CA SER A 43 3.80 -8.88 -5.44
C SER A 43 2.47 -9.63 -5.36
N GLU A 44 1.90 -9.91 -6.53
CA GLU A 44 0.82 -10.89 -6.64
C GLU A 44 1.30 -12.29 -6.20
N PRO A 45 0.37 -13.13 -5.72
CA PRO A 45 0.62 -14.53 -5.40
C PRO A 45 1.25 -15.33 -6.53
N GLU A 46 2.36 -15.99 -6.24
CA GLU A 46 3.04 -16.93 -7.14
C GLU A 46 3.57 -18.11 -6.32
N SER A 47 3.28 -19.34 -6.76
CA SER A 47 3.81 -20.57 -6.14
C SER A 47 3.66 -20.61 -4.61
N TRP A 48 2.46 -20.30 -4.08
CA TRP A 48 2.14 -20.27 -2.64
C TRP A 48 2.84 -19.18 -1.82
N HIS A 49 3.39 -18.16 -2.48
CA HIS A 49 4.06 -17.04 -1.82
C HIS A 49 3.61 -15.70 -2.40
N ILE A 50 3.68 -14.66 -1.59
CA ILE A 50 3.79 -13.28 -2.04
C ILE A 50 5.19 -12.78 -1.70
N LYS A 51 5.71 -11.86 -2.51
CA LYS A 51 7.05 -11.31 -2.32
C LYS A 51 6.92 -9.88 -1.79
N LEU A 52 7.61 -9.59 -0.70
CA LEU A 52 7.83 -8.22 -0.26
C LEU A 52 8.94 -7.63 -1.13
N MET A 53 8.62 -6.56 -1.85
CA MET A 53 9.53 -5.86 -2.76
C MET A 53 9.85 -4.47 -2.21
N ALA A 54 11.11 -4.06 -2.30
CA ALA A 54 11.56 -2.70 -2.02
C ALA A 54 11.89 -1.98 -3.32
N GLY A 55 11.03 -1.03 -3.72
CA GLY A 55 11.35 -0.08 -4.78
C GLY A 55 12.13 1.10 -4.20
N ASN A 56 13.21 1.50 -4.86
CA ASN A 56 14.01 2.67 -4.49
C ASN A 56 14.29 3.51 -5.74
N ASP A 57 13.60 4.64 -5.84
CA ASP A 57 13.73 5.60 -6.94
C ASP A 57 14.82 6.64 -6.68
N THR A 58 15.62 6.46 -5.62
CA THR A 58 16.76 7.33 -5.30
C THR A 58 18.06 6.82 -5.94
N LEU A 59 19.07 7.68 -6.01
CA LEU A 59 20.39 7.33 -6.56
C LEU A 59 21.34 6.67 -5.55
N CYS A 60 20.86 6.33 -4.36
CA CYS A 60 21.68 5.74 -3.31
C CYS A 60 21.03 4.48 -2.76
N SER A 61 21.81 3.42 -2.51
CA SER A 61 21.33 2.27 -1.78
C SER A 61 21.03 2.67 -0.34
N LYS A 62 19.95 2.14 0.20
CA LYS A 62 19.42 2.49 1.52
C LYS A 62 19.14 1.25 2.33
N GLN A 63 19.35 1.33 3.63
CA GLN A 63 19.05 0.25 4.56
C GLN A 63 17.95 0.71 5.51
N GLY A 64 17.11 -0.24 5.93
CA GLY A 64 16.01 0.04 6.84
C GLY A 64 15.54 -1.20 7.57
N THR A 65 14.55 -1.01 8.43
CA THR A 65 13.81 -2.09 9.08
C THR A 65 12.37 -2.07 8.61
N TYR A 66 11.73 -3.23 8.63
CA TYR A 66 10.34 -3.40 8.19
C TYR A 66 9.56 -4.34 9.09
N ARG A 67 8.24 -4.20 9.04
CA ARG A 67 7.27 -5.08 9.68
C ARG A 67 6.09 -5.29 8.72
N VAL A 68 5.64 -6.53 8.61
CA VAL A 68 4.46 -6.96 7.85
C VAL A 68 3.56 -7.76 8.78
N TRP A 69 2.28 -7.39 8.86
CA TRP A 69 1.33 -8.07 9.73
C TRP A 69 -0.07 -8.19 9.10
N ASP A 70 -0.81 -9.17 9.58
CA ASP A 70 -2.21 -9.37 9.21
C ASP A 70 -3.09 -8.31 9.88
N GLY A 71 -3.88 -7.60 9.07
CA GLY A 71 -4.70 -6.50 9.53
C GLY A 71 -5.92 -6.92 10.36
N ASP A 72 -6.35 -8.19 10.31
CA ASP A 72 -7.47 -8.68 11.11
C ASP A 72 -7.00 -9.30 12.43
N THR A 73 -5.89 -10.05 12.41
CA THR A 73 -5.43 -10.83 13.58
C THR A 73 -4.24 -10.23 14.32
N ASP A 74 -3.59 -9.20 13.75
CA ASP A 74 -2.32 -8.63 14.21
C ASP A 74 -1.14 -9.63 14.24
N GLU A 75 -1.28 -10.79 13.56
CA GLU A 75 -0.22 -11.77 13.37
C GLU A 75 0.95 -11.16 12.58
N ILE A 76 2.18 -11.27 13.11
CA ILE A 76 3.39 -10.89 12.38
C ILE A 76 3.66 -11.92 11.29
N LEU A 77 3.58 -11.49 10.03
CA LEU A 77 3.87 -12.34 8.88
C LEU A 77 5.36 -12.34 8.55
N SER A 78 6.03 -11.21 8.73
CA SER A 78 7.49 -11.06 8.61
C SER A 78 7.94 -9.74 9.22
N GLU A 79 9.14 -9.71 9.80
CA GLU A 79 9.80 -8.49 10.27
C GLU A 79 11.32 -8.67 10.15
N GLY A 80 12.04 -7.58 9.93
CA GLY A 80 13.49 -7.66 9.77
C GLY A 80 14.13 -6.38 9.24
N SER A 81 15.35 -6.53 8.74
CA SER A 81 16.11 -5.48 8.05
C SER A 81 16.18 -5.76 6.55
N PHE A 82 16.26 -4.70 5.75
CA PHE A 82 16.36 -4.82 4.30
C PHE A 82 17.36 -3.82 3.71
N THR A 83 17.84 -4.13 2.50
CA THR A 83 18.58 -3.20 1.65
C THR A 83 17.76 -2.94 0.39
N ALA A 84 17.52 -1.67 0.08
CA ALA A 84 16.93 -1.24 -1.16
C ALA A 84 18.03 -0.66 -2.05
N GLU A 85 18.33 -1.34 -3.15
CA GLU A 85 19.42 -0.93 -4.04
C GLU A 85 19.08 0.36 -4.79
N ALA A 86 20.09 1.17 -5.11
CA ALA A 86 19.91 2.43 -5.83
C ALA A 86 19.18 2.23 -7.16
N ASN A 87 18.13 3.02 -7.41
CA ASN A 87 17.37 3.04 -8.65
C ASN A 87 16.92 1.64 -9.13
N ALA A 88 16.43 0.82 -8.20
CA ALA A 88 16.10 -0.57 -8.45
C ALA A 88 14.92 -1.04 -7.59
N THR A 89 14.38 -2.20 -7.97
CA THR A 89 13.44 -2.97 -7.15
C THR A 89 14.13 -4.24 -6.66
N THR A 90 14.16 -4.44 -5.35
CA THR A 90 14.83 -5.57 -4.71
C THR A 90 13.81 -6.46 -3.99
N GLU A 91 13.94 -7.78 -4.10
CA GLU A 91 13.15 -8.73 -3.30
C GLU A 91 13.68 -8.73 -1.85
N VAL A 92 12.81 -8.49 -0.88
CA VAL A 92 13.15 -8.43 0.55
C VAL A 92 12.84 -9.75 1.25
N GLU A 93 11.66 -10.31 1.00
CA GLU A 93 11.17 -11.52 1.67
C GLU A 93 10.13 -12.26 0.81
N ARG A 94 9.97 -13.57 1.05
CA ARG A 94 8.88 -14.40 0.54
C ARG A 94 7.98 -14.87 1.68
N ILE A 95 6.77 -14.35 1.71
CA ILE A 95 5.77 -14.72 2.73
C ILE A 95 4.89 -15.82 2.18
N ARG A 96 4.83 -16.95 2.88
CA ARG A 96 3.95 -18.06 2.52
C ARG A 96 2.50 -17.66 2.73
N ILE A 97 1.65 -18.01 1.77
CA ILE A 97 0.22 -17.71 1.82
C ILE A 97 -0.62 -18.92 1.40
N SER A 98 -1.92 -18.83 1.69
CA SER A 98 -2.94 -19.71 1.14
C SER A 98 -3.76 -18.94 0.10
N HIS A 99 -3.94 -19.53 -1.08
CA HIS A 99 -4.78 -18.94 -2.14
C HIS A 99 -6.27 -18.89 -1.78
N GLY A 100 -6.71 -19.63 -0.76
CA GLY A 100 -8.08 -19.59 -0.26
C GLY A 100 -8.33 -18.43 0.71
N ASP A 101 -7.29 -17.72 1.13
CA ASP A 101 -7.40 -16.68 2.15
C ASP A 101 -7.69 -15.32 1.51
N GLN A 102 -8.57 -14.56 2.16
CA GLN A 102 -8.71 -13.12 1.94
C GLN A 102 -8.16 -12.39 3.17
N ARG A 103 -7.14 -11.56 3.00
CA ARG A 103 -6.44 -10.88 4.10
C ARG A 103 -6.12 -9.44 3.74
N LEU A 104 -6.21 -8.56 4.72
CA LEU A 104 -5.51 -7.27 4.69
C LEU A 104 -4.11 -7.51 5.23
N ILE A 105 -3.10 -7.11 4.48
CA ILE A 105 -1.71 -7.14 4.90
C ILE A 105 -1.24 -5.70 5.04
N LEU A 106 -0.77 -5.35 6.23
CA LEU A 106 -0.25 -4.03 6.55
C LEU A 106 1.28 -4.08 6.56
N ILE A 107 1.91 -3.01 6.06
CA ILE A 107 3.34 -2.92 5.85
C ILE A 107 3.81 -1.61 6.45
N GLU A 108 4.88 -1.67 7.23
CA GLU A 108 5.57 -0.52 7.78
C GLU A 108 7.08 -0.68 7.58
N TRP A 109 7.77 0.42 7.29
CA TRP A 109 9.23 0.45 7.26
C TRP A 109 9.78 1.77 7.77
N THR A 110 11.04 1.73 8.20
CA THR A 110 11.80 2.92 8.58
C THR A 110 13.13 2.94 7.85
N VAL A 111 13.41 4.04 7.16
CA VAL A 111 14.71 4.33 6.51
C VAL A 111 15.12 5.75 6.89
N ASP A 112 16.38 5.94 7.29
CA ASP A 112 16.91 7.25 7.72
C ASP A 112 16.05 7.93 8.82
N GLY A 113 15.44 7.14 9.71
CA GLY A 113 14.53 7.63 10.75
C GLY A 113 13.14 8.05 10.26
N ILE A 114 12.85 7.92 8.97
CA ILE A 114 11.55 8.21 8.38
C ILE A 114 10.72 6.93 8.34
N ARG A 115 9.67 6.89 9.17
CA ARG A 115 8.63 5.86 9.12
C ARG A 115 7.73 6.08 7.91
N SER A 116 7.36 4.99 7.24
CA SER A 116 6.43 4.98 6.11
C SER A 116 5.66 3.67 6.11
N GLU A 117 4.52 3.66 5.44
CA GLU A 117 3.60 2.53 5.43
C GLU A 117 3.02 2.25 4.05
N ASN A 118 2.52 1.03 3.89
CA ASN A 118 1.72 0.60 2.76
C ASN A 118 0.79 -0.55 3.18
N HIS A 119 -0.04 -1.01 2.25
CA HIS A 119 -0.94 -2.12 2.48
C HIS A 119 -1.12 -2.94 1.21
N TYR A 120 -1.55 -4.18 1.36
CA TYR A 120 -1.91 -5.08 0.28
C TYR A 120 -3.16 -5.86 0.67
N ILE A 121 -4.06 -6.10 -0.28
CA ILE A 121 -5.23 -6.96 -0.06
C ILE A 121 -4.99 -8.24 -0.83
N LEU A 122 -4.76 -9.31 -0.09
CA LEU A 122 -4.64 -10.65 -0.62
C LEU A 122 -6.03 -11.26 -0.78
N GLY A 123 -6.23 -11.96 -1.90
CA GLY A 123 -7.34 -12.88 -2.08
C GLY A 123 -8.03 -12.74 -3.44
N THR A 124 -8.95 -13.64 -3.73
CA THR A 124 -9.74 -13.63 -4.96
C THR A 124 -11.14 -13.06 -4.69
N PRO A 125 -11.67 -12.20 -5.58
CA PRO A 125 -13.05 -11.72 -5.47
C PRO A 125 -14.07 -12.87 -5.47
N PRO A 126 -15.26 -12.69 -4.85
CA PRO A 126 -15.77 -11.43 -4.28
C PRO A 126 -15.28 -11.17 -2.85
N PHE A 127 -15.02 -9.90 -2.54
CA PHE A 127 -14.75 -9.44 -1.16
C PHE A 127 -16.06 -8.97 -0.50
N SER A 128 -16.20 -9.23 0.81
CA SER A 128 -17.28 -8.65 1.60
C SER A 128 -17.10 -7.13 1.71
N PHE A 129 -18.11 -6.37 1.30
CA PHE A 129 -18.09 -4.91 1.37
C PHE A 129 -17.92 -4.41 2.80
N GLU A 130 -18.65 -4.99 3.75
CA GLU A 130 -18.55 -4.63 5.17
C GLU A 130 -17.15 -4.94 5.73
N ARG A 131 -16.55 -6.06 5.33
CA ARG A 131 -15.17 -6.39 5.73
C ARG A 131 -14.18 -5.36 5.16
N TYR A 132 -14.33 -5.00 3.89
CA TYR A 132 -13.49 -3.98 3.27
C TYR A 132 -13.64 -2.61 3.94
N LYS A 133 -14.85 -2.20 4.36
CA LYS A 133 -15.04 -0.95 5.11
C LYS A 133 -14.29 -0.94 6.44
N ASN A 134 -14.23 -2.08 7.14
CA ASN A 134 -13.43 -2.20 8.35
C ASN A 134 -11.92 -2.13 8.04
N TRP A 135 -11.49 -2.76 6.95
CA TRP A 135 -10.11 -2.64 6.46
C TRP A 135 -9.75 -1.21 6.08
N LEU A 136 -10.66 -0.46 5.44
CA LEU A 136 -10.44 0.93 5.05
C LEU A 136 -10.12 1.82 6.25
N LYS A 137 -10.76 1.59 7.40
CA LYS A 137 -10.45 2.28 8.66
C LYS A 137 -9.02 1.99 9.11
N LYS A 138 -8.63 0.71 9.14
CA LYS A 138 -7.25 0.31 9.48
C LYS A 138 -6.21 0.90 8.54
N ILE A 139 -6.51 0.99 7.23
CA ILE A 139 -5.64 1.59 6.22
C ILE A 139 -5.51 3.12 6.41
N ALA A 140 -6.58 3.79 6.84
CA ALA A 140 -6.57 5.20 7.18
C ALA A 140 -5.75 5.46 8.45
N ASP A 141 -5.90 4.61 9.46
CA ASP A 141 -5.25 4.74 10.78
C ASP A 141 -3.72 4.56 10.72
N LEU A 142 -3.18 3.95 9.65
CA LEU A 142 -1.73 3.82 9.47
C LEU A 142 -1.03 5.19 9.53
N ASP A 143 -1.52 6.15 8.72
CA ASP A 143 -0.89 7.45 8.50
C ASP A 143 -1.80 8.65 8.74
N GLY A 144 -3.09 8.42 9.04
CA GLY A 144 -4.09 9.46 9.23
C GLY A 144 -4.31 10.35 8.00
N SER A 145 -3.93 9.90 6.80
CA SER A 145 -3.90 10.76 5.62
C SER A 145 -5.28 11.05 5.03
N PHE A 146 -6.31 10.27 5.38
CA PHE A 146 -7.70 10.47 4.97
C PHE A 146 -8.66 9.97 6.05
N ASP A 147 -9.92 10.42 5.99
CA ASP A 147 -11.01 9.92 6.83
C ASP A 147 -11.79 8.84 6.07
N ALA A 148 -11.72 7.59 6.54
CA ALA A 148 -12.41 6.45 5.95
C ALA A 148 -13.94 6.64 5.88
N GLU A 149 -14.53 7.44 6.76
CA GLU A 149 -15.97 7.69 6.77
C GLU A 149 -16.41 8.74 5.74
N GLN A 150 -15.49 9.56 5.22
CA GLN A 150 -15.80 10.57 4.19
C GLN A 150 -15.60 10.06 2.77
N VAL A 151 -15.00 8.88 2.61
CA VAL A 151 -14.74 8.31 1.28
C VAL A 151 -16.05 7.95 0.58
N GLY A 152 -16.27 8.55 -0.59
CA GLY A 152 -17.42 8.26 -1.44
C GLY A 152 -18.74 8.92 -1.00
N LYS A 153 -18.67 9.88 -0.07
CA LYS A 153 -19.79 10.78 0.28
C LYS A 153 -19.87 11.98 -0.65
#